data_AF-Q85UY4-F1
#
_entry.id   AF-Q85UY4-F1
#
_cell.length_a   1.000
_cell.length_b   1.000
_cell.length_c   1.000
_cell.angle_alpha   90.00
_cell.angle_beta   90.00
_cell.angle_gamma   90.00
#
_symmetry.space_group_name_H-M   'P 1'
#
loop_
_entity.id
_entity.type
_entity.pdbx_description
1 polymer ?
#
loop_
_entity_poly.entity_id
_entity_poly.type
_entity_poly.pdbx_seq_one_letter_code
_entity_poly.pdbx_strand_id
1 'polypeptide(L)' 'LVSAHRDRGKRKRDLRRLWITRINAAARANGVSYNRLIQYLYKRQLLPNRKTLAQIAVLDSNCFSTILKNLSCDEIG' A
#
# COMPACT_ATOMS: atom_id res chain seq x y z
N LEU A 1 14.07 -24.22 -22.25
CA LEU A 1 13.81 -23.92 -20.82
C LEU A 1 13.95 -22.43 -20.42
N VAL A 2 14.12 -21.48 -21.34
CA VAL A 2 14.35 -20.03 -21.02
C VAL A 2 13.08 -19.22 -20.67
N SER A 3 11.90 -19.75 -21.01
CA SER A 3 10.60 -19.07 -20.76
C SER A 3 10.20 -19.07 -19.28
N ALA A 4 10.23 -20.24 -18.62
CA ALA A 4 9.72 -20.40 -17.25
C ALA A 4 10.44 -19.56 -16.17
N HIS A 5 11.72 -19.23 -16.35
CA HIS A 5 12.45 -18.36 -15.42
C HIS A 5 12.09 -16.88 -15.59
N ARG A 6 11.82 -16.43 -16.83
CA ARG A 6 11.40 -15.04 -17.12
C ARG A 6 10.00 -14.75 -16.58
N ASP A 7 9.08 -15.71 -16.67
CA ASP A 7 7.68 -15.50 -16.26
C ASP A 7 7.50 -15.37 -14.74
N ARG A 8 8.34 -16.04 -13.94
CA ARG A 8 8.32 -15.88 -12.48
C ARG A 8 8.67 -14.45 -12.04
N GLY A 9 9.60 -13.81 -12.75
CA GLY A 9 9.97 -12.41 -12.50
C GLY A 9 8.91 -11.40 -12.95
N LYS A 10 8.20 -11.69 -14.05
CA LYS A 10 7.07 -10.88 -14.53
C LYS A 10 5.90 -10.91 -13.53
N ARG A 11 5.48 -12.11 -13.10
CA ARG A 11 4.39 -12.28 -12.11
C ARG A 11 4.63 -11.47 -10.83
N LYS A 12 5.86 -11.44 -10.30
CA LYS A 12 6.21 -10.63 -9.12
C LYS A 12 6.01 -9.12 -9.35
N ARG A 13 6.37 -8.61 -10.53
CA ARG A 13 6.17 -7.20 -10.89
C ARG A 13 4.70 -6.86 -11.09
N ASP A 14 3.96 -7.74 -11.74
CA ASP A 14 2.53 -7.53 -12.03
C ASP A 14 1.70 -7.54 -10.73
N LEU A 15 2.00 -8.46 -9.81
CA LEU A 15 1.39 -8.45 -8.47
C LEU A 15 1.72 -7.18 -7.69
N ARG A 16 2.98 -6.71 -7.76
CA ARG A 16 3.37 -5.46 -7.10
C ARG A 16 2.63 -4.25 -7.69
N ARG A 17 2.46 -4.20 -9.01
CA ARG A 17 1.64 -3.16 -9.67
C ARG A 17 0.19 -3.22 -9.19
N LEU A 18 -0.40 -4.42 -9.14
CA LEU A 18 -1.77 -4.61 -8.65
C LEU A 18 -1.93 -4.11 -7.21
N TRP A 19 -0.98 -4.41 -6.32
CA TRP A 19 -1.02 -3.92 -4.93
C TRP A 19 -0.93 -2.40 -4.85
N ILE A 20 -0.05 -1.78 -5.63
CA ILE A 20 0.07 -0.32 -5.69
C ILE A 20 -1.25 0.30 -6.19
N THR A 21 -1.85 -0.25 -7.24
CA THR A 21 -3.14 0.24 -7.76
C THR A 21 -4.25 0.14 -6.73
N ARG A 22 -4.34 -0.98 -6.00
CA ARG A 22 -5.33 -1.18 -4.92
C ARG A 22 -5.13 -0.19 -3.78
N ILE A 23 -3.90 -0.02 -3.31
CA ILE A 23 -3.59 0.95 -2.25
C ILE A 23 -3.87 2.37 -2.72
N ASN A 24 -3.54 2.71 -3.97
CA ASN A 24 -3.81 4.04 -4.52
C ASN A 24 -5.32 4.33 -4.55
N ALA A 25 -6.14 3.39 -4.98
CA ALA A 25 -7.59 3.53 -4.96
C ALA A 25 -8.14 3.76 -3.53
N ALA A 26 -7.70 2.94 -2.56
CA ALA A 26 -8.13 3.08 -1.16
C ALA A 26 -7.63 4.38 -0.51
N ALA A 27 -6.39 4.78 -0.80
CA ALA A 27 -5.83 6.04 -0.30
C ALA A 27 -6.60 7.24 -0.88
N ARG A 28 -6.92 7.20 -2.18
CA ARG A 28 -7.72 8.23 -2.86
C ARG A 28 -9.13 8.35 -2.26
N ALA A 29 -9.77 7.24 -1.91
CA ALA A 29 -11.07 7.26 -1.24
C ALA A 29 -11.02 7.97 0.14
N ASN A 30 -9.86 8.00 0.78
CA ASN A 30 -9.62 8.70 2.05
C ASN A 30 -8.95 10.07 1.86
N GLY A 31 -8.82 10.57 0.63
CA GLY A 31 -8.22 11.88 0.34
C GLY A 31 -6.69 11.94 0.47
N VAL A 32 -5.99 10.81 0.60
CA VAL A 32 -4.54 10.74 0.76
C VAL A 32 -3.89 10.16 -0.50
N SER A 33 -2.74 10.69 -0.91
CA SER A 33 -1.96 10.12 -2.02
C SER A 33 -1.10 8.95 -1.53
N TYR A 34 -0.84 7.98 -2.41
CA TYR A 34 0.04 6.85 -2.10
C TYR A 34 1.41 7.31 -1.57
N ASN A 35 2.00 8.36 -2.17
CA ASN A 35 3.32 8.84 -1.76
C ASN A 35 3.30 9.38 -0.32
N ARG A 36 2.26 10.14 0.04
CA ARG A 36 2.07 10.68 1.39
C ARG A 36 1.81 9.56 2.41
N LEU A 37 0.98 8.57 2.06
CA LEU A 37 0.78 7.34 2.86
C LEU A 37 2.13 6.65 3.15
N ILE A 38 2.94 6.42 2.10
CA ILE A 38 4.24 5.76 2.25
C ILE A 38 5.20 6.60 3.09
N GLN A 39 5.23 7.93 2.91
CA GLN A 39 6.01 8.83 3.75
C GLN A 39 5.65 8.70 5.23
N TYR A 40 4.36 8.68 5.58
CA TYR A 40 3.93 8.50 6.96
C TYR A 40 4.32 7.12 7.53
N LEU A 41 4.20 6.07 6.73
CA LEU A 41 4.62 4.72 7.13
C LEU A 41 6.14 4.64 7.39
N TYR A 42 6.95 5.29 6.54
CA TYR A 42 8.39 5.41 6.77
C TYR A 42 8.72 6.25 8.00
N LYS A 43 8.04 7.38 8.22
CA LYS A 43 8.21 8.21 9.44
C LYS A 43 7.94 7.40 10.71
N ARG A 44 6.94 6.52 10.68
CA ARG A 44 6.60 5.62 11.81
C ARG A 44 7.43 4.33 11.86
N GLN A 45 8.43 4.17 10.99
CA GLN A 45 9.27 2.97 10.85
C GLN A 45 8.49 1.66 10.64
N LEU A 46 7.22 1.75 10.26
CA LEU A 46 6.41 0.61 9.90
C LEU A 46 6.81 0.24 8.47
N LEU A 47 7.69 -0.76 8.30
CA LEU A 47 8.03 -1.33 7.00
C LEU A 47 6.85 -2.18 6.50
N PRO A 48 5.93 -1.64 5.70
CA PRO A 48 4.71 -2.34 5.38
C PRO A 48 5.01 -3.22 4.18
N ASN A 49 4.77 -4.51 4.34
CA ASN A 49 4.70 -5.38 3.19
C ASN A 49 3.51 -4.94 2.33
N ARG A 50 3.78 -4.43 1.12
CA ARG A 50 2.76 -3.85 0.21
C ARG A 50 1.62 -4.83 -0.08
N LYS A 51 1.91 -6.13 -0.04
CA LYS A 51 0.90 -7.19 -0.15
C LYS A 51 -0.13 -7.09 0.97
N THR A 52 0.32 -7.07 2.21
CA THR A 52 -0.55 -7.06 3.40
C THR A 52 -1.35 -5.77 3.47
N LEU A 53 -0.70 -4.63 3.17
CA LEU A 53 -1.37 -3.34 3.12
C LEU A 53 -2.48 -3.30 2.05
N ALA A 54 -2.20 -3.84 0.85
CA ALA A 54 -3.20 -3.95 -0.21
C ALA A 54 -4.32 -4.95 0.14
N GLN A 55 -4.04 -5.99 0.93
CA GLN A 55 -5.07 -6.91 1.40
C GLN A 55 -5.97 -6.24 2.43
N ILE A 56 -5.42 -5.55 3.42
CA ILE A 56 -6.19 -4.79 4.42
C ILE A 56 -7.06 -3.74 3.73
N ALA A 57 -6.49 -2.99 2.78
CA ALA A 57 -7.21 -1.96 2.04
C ALA A 57 -8.43 -2.50 1.24
N VAL A 58 -8.41 -3.77 0.84
CA VAL A 58 -9.51 -4.41 0.10
C VAL A 58 -10.48 -5.15 1.02
N LEU A 59 -9.97 -5.83 2.05
CA LEU A 59 -10.79 -6.60 2.99
C LEU A 59 -11.54 -5.71 3.96
N ASP A 60 -10.90 -4.63 4.44
CA ASP A 60 -11.42 -3.81 5.50
C ASP A 60 -11.05 -2.33 5.30
N SER A 61 -11.91 -1.64 4.56
CA SER A 61 -11.76 -0.22 4.24
C SER A 61 -11.83 0.67 5.48
N ASN A 62 -12.62 0.27 6.49
CA ASN A 62 -12.76 0.98 7.76
C ASN A 62 -11.47 0.91 8.58
N CYS A 63 -10.87 -0.28 8.67
CA CYS A 63 -9.56 -0.46 9.30
C CYS A 63 -8.48 0.41 8.62
N PHE A 64 -8.43 0.40 7.28
CA PHE A 64 -7.49 1.22 6.52
C PHE A 64 -7.68 2.73 6.75
N SER A 65 -8.93 3.21 6.79
CA SER A 65 -9.25 4.61 7.10
C SER A 65 -8.79 5.01 8.50
N THR A 66 -8.98 4.12 9.48
CA THR A 66 -8.55 4.35 10.86
C THR A 66 -7.03 4.46 10.95
N ILE A 67 -6.30 3.57 10.26
CA ILE A 67 -4.84 3.66 10.17
C ILE A 67 -4.41 5.00 9.55
N LEU A 68 -5.04 5.41 8.45
CA LEU A 68 -4.76 6.69 7.80
C LEU A 68 -4.98 7.89 8.72
N LYS A 69 -6.10 7.90 9.47
CA LYS A 69 -6.42 8.96 10.43
C LYS A 69 -5.37 9.06 11.54
N ASN A 70 -4.92 7.92 12.06
CA ASN A 70 -3.84 7.87 13.07
C ASN A 70 -2.49 8.35 12.51
N LEU A 71 -2.25 8.19 11.21
CA LEU A 71 -1.03 8.68 10.55
C LEU A 71 -1.08 10.19 10.30
N SER A 72 -2.25 10.77 9.97
CA SER A 72 -2.39 12.21 9.70
C SER A 72 -2.34 13.09 10.96
N CYS A 73 -2.65 12.55 12.13
CA CYS A 73 -2.77 13.32 13.37
C CYS A 73 -1.41 13.77 13.97
N ASP A 74 -0.29 13.28 13.42
CA ASP A 74 1.07 13.56 13.94
C ASP A 74 1.73 14.81 13.33
N GLU A 75 1.09 15.50 12.37
CA GLU A 75 1.67 16.72 11.77
C GLU A 75 1.39 18.00 12.59
N ILE A 76 0.98 17.85 13.85
CA ILE A 76 0.89 18.92 14.83
C ILE A 76 1.92 18.60 15.93
N GLY A 77 3.16 18.98 15.68
CA GLY A 77 4.29 18.94 16.61
C GLY A 77 5.29 20.00 16.23
#